data_AF-A0A7Y4MVP0-F1
#
_entry.id   AF-A0A7Y4MVP0-F1
#
_cell.length_a   1.000
_cell.length_b   1.000
_cell.length_c   1.000
_cell.angle_alpha   90.00
_cell.angle_beta   90.00
_cell.angle_gamma   90.00
#
_symmetry.space_group_name_H-M   'P 1'
#
loop_
_entity.id
_entity.type
_entity.pdbx_description
1 polymer ?
#
loop_
_entity_poly.entity_id
_entity_poly.type
_entity_poly.pdbx_seq_one_letter_code
_entity_poly.pdbx_strand_id
1 'polypeptide(L)'
;MSHVFVNGRMALNAGDGQTQTCPAPDVCKTPSPGGPVPVPYVNVARDADLAKGTKSVSIEGHPVAISSSKLSTSTGDEAGTAGGGIISAKTQGTLTWATYSPDVKFEGKNVVRFLDICLHNGNAVNTGGNAATGKPSVGLTYGADDKCPICGNPAGHELKSDERSEKAAQKLYKKCPPHKRVRGQKKGYMVGVLRCRHPQSGRTVFLQMHSGPTEIPGFIKKPKLPGPIELRSRGGQKIQLERSPDFNGPPVGSCAAQKLVSEAGKLGLEIKSMTEFWVGPTNEEGRRDGHHYESCPTCKKLVPALLCPQPGNGTTVVELKAH
;
A
#
# COMPACT_ATOMS: atom_id res chain seq x y z
N MET A 1 -24.93 -3.83 -7.51
CA MET A 1 -23.53 -3.71 -7.08
C MET A 1 -23.06 -5.12 -6.84
N SER A 2 -22.12 -5.56 -7.67
CA SER A 2 -21.79 -6.98 -7.74
C SER A 2 -21.05 -7.48 -6.50
N HIS A 3 -21.24 -8.76 -6.18
CA HIS A 3 -20.50 -9.45 -5.12
C HIS A 3 -19.45 -10.42 -5.67
N VAL A 4 -18.89 -10.12 -6.86
CA VAL A 4 -17.87 -10.94 -7.53
C VAL A 4 -16.49 -10.38 -7.26
N PHE A 5 -15.61 -11.20 -6.69
CA PHE A 5 -14.26 -10.80 -6.28
C PHE A 5 -13.19 -11.55 -7.08
N VAL A 6 -12.20 -10.79 -7.55
CA VAL A 6 -10.99 -11.25 -8.21
C VAL A 6 -9.79 -10.81 -7.37
N ASN A 7 -8.99 -11.78 -6.89
CA ASN A 7 -7.90 -11.55 -5.93
C ASN A 7 -8.33 -10.74 -4.69
N GLY A 8 -9.53 -11.01 -4.15
CA GLY A 8 -10.07 -10.30 -2.99
C GLY A 8 -10.51 -8.86 -3.25
N ARG A 9 -10.61 -8.43 -4.51
CA ARG A 9 -11.12 -7.11 -4.92
C ARG A 9 -12.29 -7.27 -5.87
N MET A 10 -13.29 -6.40 -5.78
CA MET A 10 -14.47 -6.46 -6.66
C MET A 10 -14.03 -6.33 -8.13
N ALA A 11 -14.53 -7.20 -9.01
CA ALA A 11 -14.30 -7.06 -10.45
C ALA A 11 -15.18 -5.92 -10.98
N LEU A 12 -14.56 -4.90 -11.59
CA LEU A 12 -15.28 -3.71 -12.04
C LEU A 12 -16.14 -4.07 -13.25
N ASN A 13 -17.43 -3.77 -13.19
CA ASN A 13 -18.35 -3.90 -14.32
C ASN A 13 -19.23 -2.66 -14.48
N ALA A 14 -19.87 -2.50 -15.64
CA ALA A 14 -20.65 -1.31 -15.96
C ALA A 14 -21.86 -1.07 -15.04
N GLY A 15 -22.34 -2.11 -14.34
CA GLY A 15 -23.49 -2.04 -13.42
C GLY A 15 -23.14 -1.79 -11.96
N ASP A 16 -21.86 -1.66 -11.60
CA ASP A 16 -21.45 -1.49 -10.19
C ASP A 16 -21.87 -0.13 -9.62
N GLY A 17 -22.10 0.87 -10.47
CA GLY A 17 -22.62 2.19 -10.09
C GLY A 17 -21.59 3.08 -9.37
N GLN A 18 -20.30 2.73 -9.38
CA GLN A 18 -19.29 3.52 -8.70
C GLN A 18 -18.85 4.75 -9.51
N THR A 19 -18.31 5.74 -8.78
CA THR A 19 -17.64 6.90 -9.35
C THR A 19 -16.17 6.86 -8.97
N GLN A 20 -15.31 6.69 -9.98
CA GLN A 20 -13.86 6.77 -9.88
C GLN A 20 -13.45 8.23 -9.76
N THR A 21 -12.91 8.62 -8.61
CA THR A 21 -12.49 10.00 -8.34
C THR A 21 -10.98 10.11 -8.35
N CYS A 22 -10.44 11.16 -8.98
CA CYS A 22 -9.01 11.38 -9.01
C CYS A 22 -8.43 11.51 -7.60
N PRO A 23 -7.35 10.78 -7.27
CA PRO A 23 -6.76 10.84 -5.94
C PRO A 23 -5.87 12.06 -5.70
N ALA A 24 -5.31 12.62 -6.77
CA ALA A 24 -4.62 13.91 -6.77
C ALA A 24 -5.36 14.86 -7.72
N PRO A 25 -5.51 16.14 -7.37
CA PRO A 25 -6.22 17.08 -8.21
C PRO A 25 -5.45 17.36 -9.50
N ASP A 26 -6.14 17.40 -10.64
CA ASP A 26 -5.57 17.84 -11.90
C ASP A 26 -5.40 19.36 -11.87
N VAL A 27 -4.16 19.82 -11.79
CA VAL A 27 -3.86 21.26 -11.77
C VAL A 27 -3.94 21.78 -13.19
N CYS A 28 -4.98 22.53 -13.50
CA CYS A 28 -5.20 23.10 -14.82
C CYS A 28 -4.83 24.58 -14.89
N LYS A 29 -4.52 25.03 -16.10
CA LYS A 29 -4.37 26.45 -16.43
C LYS A 29 -5.77 27.04 -16.55
N THR A 30 -6.17 27.82 -15.57
CA THR A 30 -7.49 28.45 -15.50
C THR A 30 -7.40 29.94 -15.81
N PRO A 31 -8.27 30.50 -16.66
CA PRO A 31 -8.28 31.93 -16.94
C PRO A 31 -8.46 32.77 -15.67
N SER A 32 -7.72 33.88 -15.58
CA SER A 32 -7.92 34.92 -14.57
C SER A 32 -7.64 36.30 -15.17
N PRO A 33 -8.08 37.42 -14.55
CA PRO A 33 -7.81 38.76 -15.05
C PRO A 33 -6.32 39.10 -15.23
N GLY A 34 -5.42 38.42 -14.49
CA GLY A 34 -3.97 38.61 -14.58
C GLY A 34 -3.25 37.60 -15.49
N GLY A 35 -3.99 36.77 -16.25
CA GLY A 35 -3.46 35.66 -17.05
C GLY A 35 -3.74 34.29 -16.42
N PRO A 36 -3.39 33.17 -17.11
CA PRO A 36 -3.71 31.83 -16.61
C PRO A 36 -3.03 31.49 -15.28
N VAL A 37 -3.80 30.99 -14.31
CA VAL A 37 -3.32 30.57 -12.99
C VAL A 37 -3.51 29.06 -12.77
N PRO A 38 -2.62 28.39 -12.04
CA PRO A 38 -2.76 26.96 -11.73
C PRO A 38 -3.88 26.74 -10.70
N VAL A 39 -4.93 26.01 -11.07
CA VAL A 39 -6.06 25.69 -10.18
C VAL A 39 -6.24 24.17 -10.09
N PRO A 40 -6.29 23.58 -8.88
CA PRO A 40 -6.54 22.15 -8.70
C PRO A 40 -8.02 21.79 -8.94
N TYR A 41 -8.27 20.84 -9.83
CA TYR A 41 -9.61 20.30 -10.11
C TYR A 41 -9.74 18.85 -9.68
N VAL A 42 -10.97 18.43 -9.34
CA VAL A 42 -11.28 17.04 -9.02
C VAL A 42 -11.98 16.40 -10.21
N ASN A 43 -11.28 15.50 -10.90
CA ASN A 43 -11.85 14.69 -11.95
C ASN A 43 -12.63 13.49 -11.41
N VAL A 44 -13.72 13.14 -12.07
CA VAL A 44 -14.55 11.97 -11.78
C VAL A 44 -14.90 11.24 -13.07
N ALA A 45 -15.01 9.92 -13.02
CA ALA A 45 -15.48 9.05 -14.11
C ALA A 45 -16.42 7.99 -13.52
N ARG A 46 -17.43 7.53 -14.26
CA ARG A 46 -18.41 6.56 -13.74
C ARG A 46 -18.23 5.19 -14.38
N ASP A 47 -18.42 4.13 -13.61
CA ASP A 47 -18.32 2.76 -14.12
C ASP A 47 -19.35 2.49 -15.23
N ALA A 48 -20.50 3.16 -15.18
CA ALA A 48 -21.52 3.14 -16.23
C ALA A 48 -20.98 3.61 -17.60
N ASP A 49 -19.91 4.41 -17.63
CA ASP A 49 -19.23 4.88 -18.84
C ASP A 49 -18.20 3.87 -19.38
N LEU A 50 -18.23 2.61 -18.91
CA LEU A 50 -17.32 1.56 -19.34
C LEU A 50 -17.43 1.30 -20.84
N ALA A 51 -16.32 1.57 -21.54
CA ALA A 51 -16.13 1.29 -22.95
C ALA A 51 -15.03 0.23 -23.13
N LYS A 52 -15.18 -0.57 -24.19
CA LYS A 52 -14.27 -1.69 -24.50
C LYS A 52 -14.15 -2.70 -23.34
N GLY A 53 -15.26 -2.96 -22.63
CA GLY A 53 -15.38 -4.09 -21.70
C GLY A 53 -15.41 -5.44 -22.42
N THR A 54 -15.56 -6.52 -21.67
CA THR A 54 -15.76 -7.88 -22.19
C THR A 54 -17.01 -7.97 -23.08
N LYS A 55 -17.03 -8.94 -24.01
CA LYS A 55 -18.15 -9.18 -24.94
C LYS A 55 -18.97 -10.43 -24.60
N SER A 56 -18.31 -11.46 -24.08
CA SER A 56 -18.83 -12.79 -23.79
C SER A 56 -18.95 -13.08 -22.29
N VAL A 57 -18.13 -12.42 -21.46
CA VAL A 57 -18.20 -12.52 -20.00
C VAL A 57 -19.00 -11.35 -19.47
N SER A 58 -19.96 -11.63 -18.59
CA SER A 58 -20.73 -10.61 -17.88
C SER A 58 -20.86 -10.94 -16.40
N ILE A 59 -20.88 -9.91 -15.56
CA ILE A 59 -21.24 -10.00 -14.13
C ILE A 59 -22.57 -9.27 -13.98
N GLU A 60 -23.59 -9.94 -13.45
CA GLU A 60 -24.95 -9.37 -13.29
C GLU A 60 -25.52 -8.80 -14.61
N GLY A 61 -25.18 -9.41 -15.75
CA GLY A 61 -25.62 -8.95 -17.08
C GLY A 61 -24.84 -7.76 -17.64
N HIS A 62 -23.83 -7.26 -16.93
CA HIS A 62 -23.01 -6.14 -17.35
C HIS A 62 -21.61 -6.58 -17.82
N PRO A 63 -21.04 -5.91 -18.84
CA PRO A 63 -19.67 -6.16 -19.27
C PRO A 63 -18.68 -5.79 -18.17
N VAL A 64 -17.61 -6.58 -18.07
CA VAL A 64 -16.55 -6.44 -17.07
C VAL A 64 -15.39 -5.66 -17.68
N ALA A 65 -14.75 -4.81 -16.90
CA ALA A 65 -13.56 -4.10 -17.30
C ALA A 65 -12.33 -5.03 -17.31
N ILE A 66 -11.53 -4.92 -18.36
CA ILE A 66 -10.31 -5.68 -18.60
C ILE A 66 -9.19 -4.72 -18.99
N SER A 67 -7.94 -5.18 -19.05
CA SER A 67 -6.76 -4.31 -19.23
C SER A 67 -6.75 -3.44 -20.49
N SER A 68 -7.60 -3.73 -21.48
CA SER A 68 -7.82 -2.91 -22.69
C SER A 68 -9.01 -1.94 -22.62
N SER A 69 -9.76 -1.95 -21.51
CA SER A 69 -10.94 -1.13 -21.29
C SER A 69 -10.60 0.31 -20.93
N LYS A 70 -11.62 1.19 -20.99
CA LYS A 70 -11.55 2.57 -20.50
C LYS A 70 -12.93 3.00 -19.98
N LEU A 71 -12.99 4.01 -19.12
CA LEU A 71 -14.22 4.80 -18.98
C LEU A 71 -14.16 5.93 -20.01
N SER A 72 -15.23 6.11 -20.78
CA SER A 72 -15.22 7.01 -21.94
C SER A 72 -15.03 8.47 -21.56
N THR A 73 -15.42 8.85 -20.34
CA THR A 73 -15.46 10.24 -19.91
C THR A 73 -14.94 10.39 -18.48
N SER A 74 -14.10 11.40 -18.28
CA SER A 74 -13.62 11.91 -17.01
C SER A 74 -13.85 13.42 -17.01
N THR A 75 -14.57 13.93 -16.01
CA THR A 75 -15.11 15.31 -15.95
C THR A 75 -14.70 16.00 -14.65
N GLY A 76 -14.77 17.33 -14.57
CA GLY A 76 -14.54 18.11 -13.35
C GLY A 76 -13.43 19.16 -13.44
N ASP A 77 -12.73 19.22 -14.58
CA ASP A 77 -11.63 20.13 -14.90
C ASP A 77 -11.93 21.09 -16.08
N GLU A 78 -13.21 21.19 -16.49
CA GLU A 78 -13.66 21.94 -17.66
C GLU A 78 -13.36 23.44 -17.56
N ALA A 79 -13.23 23.98 -16.35
CA ALA A 79 -12.89 25.38 -16.14
C ALA A 79 -11.41 25.71 -16.46
N GLY A 80 -10.56 24.70 -16.67
CA GLY A 80 -9.17 24.85 -17.12
C GLY A 80 -9.01 25.24 -18.60
N THR A 81 -9.82 26.16 -19.11
CA THR A 81 -9.92 26.44 -20.56
C THR A 81 -8.69 27.14 -21.15
N ALA A 82 -7.73 27.59 -20.33
CA ALA A 82 -6.49 28.22 -20.79
C ALA A 82 -5.38 27.19 -21.12
N GLY A 83 -5.77 26.04 -21.67
CA GLY A 83 -4.85 24.98 -22.11
C GLY A 83 -4.87 23.69 -21.27
N GLY A 84 -5.85 23.52 -20.38
CA GLY A 84 -6.09 22.30 -19.62
C GLY A 84 -5.08 22.02 -18.51
N GLY A 85 -5.01 20.75 -18.10
CA GLY A 85 -4.04 20.26 -17.12
C GLY A 85 -2.63 20.68 -17.51
N ILE A 86 -1.84 21.14 -16.54
CA ILE A 86 -0.46 21.61 -16.77
C ILE A 86 0.39 20.54 -17.47
N ILE A 87 0.08 19.26 -17.22
CA ILE A 87 0.81 18.12 -17.75
C ILE A 87 0.02 17.38 -18.84
N SER A 88 -1.31 17.27 -18.72
CA SER A 88 -2.15 16.59 -19.72
C SER A 88 -2.42 17.44 -20.97
N ALA A 89 -2.32 18.77 -20.85
CA ALA A 89 -2.76 19.77 -21.82
C ALA A 89 -4.22 19.57 -22.28
N LYS A 90 -5.05 18.94 -21.43
CA LYS A 90 -6.43 18.56 -21.72
C LYS A 90 -7.35 19.02 -20.60
N THR A 91 -8.58 19.34 -20.97
CA THR A 91 -9.73 19.35 -20.08
C THR A 91 -10.63 18.19 -20.52
N GLN A 92 -11.17 17.44 -19.57
CA GLN A 92 -11.85 16.18 -19.81
C GLN A 92 -10.98 15.13 -20.54
N GLY A 93 -11.51 13.90 -20.64
CA GLY A 93 -10.83 12.81 -21.31
C GLY A 93 -11.36 11.46 -20.92
N THR A 94 -10.55 10.42 -21.06
CA THR A 94 -10.91 9.06 -20.66
C THR A 94 -10.21 8.67 -19.36
N LEU A 95 -10.81 7.74 -18.61
CA LEU A 95 -10.10 7.02 -17.56
C LEU A 95 -9.60 5.68 -18.10
N THR A 96 -8.33 5.38 -17.87
CA THR A 96 -7.73 4.05 -18.10
C THR A 96 -7.09 3.52 -16.83
N TRP A 97 -6.77 2.23 -16.77
CA TRP A 97 -6.12 1.62 -15.61
C TRP A 97 -4.65 1.26 -15.87
N ALA A 98 -3.78 1.57 -14.92
CA ALA A 98 -2.36 1.20 -14.94
C ALA A 98 -2.09 -0.16 -14.30
N THR A 99 -3.04 -0.69 -13.52
CA THR A 99 -2.96 -2.02 -12.91
C THR A 99 -4.24 -2.81 -13.17
N TYR A 100 -4.15 -4.13 -13.00
CA TYR A 100 -5.22 -5.11 -13.20
C TYR A 100 -4.85 -6.39 -12.43
N SER A 101 -5.73 -7.38 -12.39
CA SER A 101 -5.44 -8.71 -11.83
C SER A 101 -4.15 -9.29 -12.41
N PRO A 102 -3.24 -9.86 -11.59
CA PRO A 102 -2.00 -10.44 -12.12
C PRO A 102 -2.22 -11.78 -12.86
N ASP A 103 -3.30 -12.49 -12.53
CA ASP A 103 -3.49 -13.90 -12.88
C ASP A 103 -4.89 -14.22 -13.43
N VAL A 104 -5.93 -13.51 -13.00
CA VAL A 104 -7.30 -13.72 -13.50
C VAL A 104 -7.53 -12.90 -14.75
N LYS A 105 -7.93 -13.59 -15.82
CA LYS A 105 -8.16 -13.01 -17.14
C LYS A 105 -9.55 -13.36 -17.64
N PHE A 106 -10.27 -12.38 -18.16
CA PHE A 106 -11.45 -12.57 -18.96
C PHE A 106 -11.10 -12.25 -20.41
N GLU A 107 -11.48 -13.14 -21.34
CA GLU A 107 -11.17 -13.00 -22.77
C GLU A 107 -9.66 -12.84 -23.04
N GLY A 108 -8.83 -13.52 -22.25
CA GLY A 108 -7.37 -13.45 -22.35
C GLY A 108 -6.76 -12.13 -21.86
N LYS A 109 -7.55 -11.21 -21.30
CA LYS A 109 -7.11 -9.93 -20.75
C LYS A 109 -7.34 -9.89 -19.24
N ASN A 110 -6.38 -9.34 -18.52
CA ASN A 110 -6.42 -9.24 -17.07
C ASN A 110 -7.62 -8.40 -16.61
N VAL A 111 -8.34 -8.88 -15.60
CA VAL A 111 -9.55 -8.22 -15.09
C VAL A 111 -9.18 -6.95 -14.33
N VAL A 112 -9.85 -5.84 -14.63
CA VAL A 112 -9.76 -4.61 -13.85
C VAL A 112 -10.62 -4.75 -12.60
N ARG A 113 -10.06 -4.37 -11.46
CA ARG A 113 -10.70 -4.51 -10.16
C ARG A 113 -10.88 -3.15 -9.53
N PHE A 114 -11.82 -3.06 -8.62
CA PHE A 114 -11.92 -1.97 -7.68
C PHE A 114 -10.56 -1.77 -6.98
N LEU A 115 -10.10 -0.51 -6.86
CA LEU A 115 -8.77 -0.12 -6.38
C LEU A 115 -7.58 -0.43 -7.32
N ASP A 116 -7.80 -0.77 -8.58
CA ASP A 116 -6.73 -0.67 -9.56
C ASP A 116 -6.41 0.81 -9.90
N ILE A 117 -5.14 1.10 -10.17
CA ILE A 117 -4.63 2.47 -10.35
C ILE A 117 -5.28 3.06 -11.60
N CYS A 118 -5.96 4.20 -11.44
CA CYS A 118 -6.62 4.89 -12.54
C CYS A 118 -5.75 6.03 -13.08
N LEU A 119 -5.91 6.34 -14.35
CA LEU A 119 -5.26 7.41 -15.08
C LEU A 119 -6.35 8.23 -15.75
N HIS A 120 -6.71 9.37 -15.16
CA HIS A 120 -7.67 10.30 -15.76
C HIS A 120 -6.98 11.13 -16.85
N ASN A 121 -7.73 11.43 -17.91
CA ASN A 121 -7.36 12.34 -19.00
C ASN A 121 -6.02 12.01 -19.68
N GLY A 122 -5.61 10.74 -19.67
CA GLY A 122 -4.34 10.29 -20.26
C GLY A 122 -3.10 10.80 -19.52
N ASN A 123 -3.25 11.23 -18.26
CA ASN A 123 -2.14 11.71 -17.46
C ASN A 123 -1.29 10.52 -16.99
N ALA A 124 -0.06 10.41 -17.49
CA ALA A 124 0.94 9.60 -16.84
C ALA A 124 1.29 10.30 -15.53
N VAL A 125 1.02 9.65 -14.41
CA VAL A 125 1.45 9.98 -13.03
C VAL A 125 0.81 11.14 -12.25
N ASN A 126 0.17 12.18 -12.81
CA ASN A 126 -0.42 13.22 -11.92
C ASN A 126 -1.79 12.88 -11.35
N THR A 127 -2.45 11.86 -11.89
CA THR A 127 -3.73 11.36 -11.40
C THR A 127 -3.66 9.87 -11.03
N GLY A 128 -2.45 9.32 -11.07
CA GLY A 128 -2.16 7.92 -10.77
C GLY A 128 -2.30 7.64 -9.28
N GLY A 129 -3.47 7.13 -8.90
CA GLY A 129 -3.68 6.44 -7.64
C GLY A 129 -4.95 5.61 -7.73
N ASN A 130 -5.22 4.80 -6.71
CA ASN A 130 -6.48 4.08 -6.61
C ASN A 130 -7.61 5.13 -6.58
N ALA A 131 -8.53 5.10 -7.55
CA ALA A 131 -9.59 6.10 -7.70
C ALA A 131 -10.70 6.03 -6.62
N ALA A 132 -10.38 5.45 -5.47
CA ALA A 132 -11.07 5.67 -4.22
C ALA A 132 -10.09 6.36 -3.27
N THR A 133 -10.25 7.67 -3.11
CA THR A 133 -9.68 8.41 -2.00
C THR A 133 -10.31 7.91 -0.70
N GLY A 134 -9.75 6.82 -0.17
CA GLY A 134 -10.08 6.22 1.13
C GLY A 134 -9.99 4.69 1.16
N LYS A 135 -8.81 4.16 1.52
CA LYS A 135 -8.42 2.77 1.95
C LYS A 135 -8.59 1.55 1.00
N PRO A 136 -7.85 0.43 1.19
CA PRO A 136 -6.43 0.25 1.50
C PRO A 136 -5.58 -0.21 0.30
N SER A 137 -4.26 -0.18 0.48
CA SER A 137 -3.17 -0.86 -0.26
C SER A 137 -3.39 -2.38 -0.32
N VAL A 138 -4.42 -2.81 -1.05
CA VAL A 138 -4.78 -4.23 -1.20
C VAL A 138 -3.72 -4.97 -2.01
N GLY A 139 -3.29 -6.15 -1.56
CA GLY A 139 -2.35 -7.03 -2.28
C GLY A 139 -0.92 -7.07 -1.73
N LEU A 140 -0.53 -6.12 -0.89
CA LEU A 140 0.72 -6.18 -0.11
C LEU A 140 0.36 -6.30 1.35
N THR A 141 0.34 -7.53 1.84
CA THR A 141 0.02 -7.86 3.24
C THR A 141 1.24 -8.47 3.90
N TYR A 142 1.48 -8.11 5.15
CA TYR A 142 2.64 -8.63 5.86
C TYR A 142 2.29 -9.94 6.56
N GLY A 143 3.27 -10.84 6.66
CA GLY A 143 3.12 -12.05 7.47
C GLY A 143 2.26 -13.14 6.83
N ALA A 144 1.70 -12.92 5.64
CA ALA A 144 1.09 -13.95 4.80
C ALA A 144 2.02 -14.41 3.66
N ASP A 145 3.30 -14.03 3.73
CA ASP A 145 4.29 -14.32 2.70
C ASP A 145 4.76 -15.79 2.69
N ASP A 146 4.65 -16.47 3.84
CA ASP A 146 5.22 -17.80 4.04
C ASP A 146 4.53 -18.58 5.17
N LYS A 147 4.73 -19.90 5.21
CA LYS A 147 4.19 -20.75 6.28
C LYS A 147 4.71 -20.30 7.64
N CYS A 148 3.84 -20.21 8.63
CA CYS A 148 4.25 -19.88 10.00
C CYS A 148 5.16 -21.01 10.56
N PRO A 149 6.39 -20.71 11.00
CA PRO A 149 7.31 -21.73 11.53
C PRO A 149 6.97 -22.17 12.95
N ILE A 150 6.05 -21.47 13.64
CA ILE A 150 5.63 -21.81 15.00
C ILE A 150 4.44 -22.76 14.99
N CYS A 151 3.36 -22.38 14.31
CA CYS A 151 2.11 -23.15 14.33
C CYS A 151 1.85 -23.96 13.05
N GLY A 152 2.69 -23.78 12.02
CA GLY A 152 2.55 -24.47 10.75
C GLY A 152 1.43 -23.94 9.84
N ASN A 153 0.78 -22.82 10.15
CA ASN A 153 -0.26 -22.25 9.29
C ASN A 153 0.31 -21.94 7.89
N PRO A 154 -0.18 -22.59 6.81
CA PRO A 154 0.34 -22.38 5.46
C PRO A 154 0.11 -20.97 4.92
N ALA A 155 -0.92 -20.27 5.42
CA ALA A 155 -1.20 -18.88 5.06
C ALA A 155 -0.44 -17.86 5.94
N GLY A 156 0.47 -18.32 6.81
CA GLY A 156 1.17 -17.47 7.77
C GLY A 156 0.20 -16.81 8.77
N HIS A 157 0.44 -15.53 9.04
CA HIS A 157 -0.43 -14.68 9.86
C HIS A 157 -0.53 -13.31 9.21
N GLU A 158 -1.62 -13.11 8.48
CA GLU A 158 -1.84 -11.91 7.68
C GLU A 158 -2.04 -10.65 8.53
N LEU A 159 -1.29 -9.60 8.19
CA LEU A 159 -1.40 -8.26 8.74
C LEU A 159 -1.71 -7.28 7.61
N LYS A 160 -2.99 -6.93 7.51
CA LYS A 160 -3.54 -6.02 6.50
C LYS A 160 -3.36 -4.56 6.90
N SER A 161 -3.39 -3.68 5.91
CA SER A 161 -3.67 -2.25 6.09
C SER A 161 -5.17 -1.98 6.26
N ASP A 162 -5.50 -0.85 6.88
CA ASP A 162 -6.85 -0.28 6.89
C ASP A 162 -6.80 1.25 6.80
N GLU A 163 -7.94 1.95 6.73
CA GLU A 163 -7.96 3.42 6.65
C GLU A 163 -7.19 4.10 7.75
N ARG A 164 -7.25 3.52 8.95
CA ARG A 164 -6.72 4.20 10.13
C ARG A 164 -5.20 4.13 10.09
N SER A 165 -4.63 2.97 9.75
CA SER A 165 -3.18 2.84 9.56
C SER A 165 -2.71 3.64 8.34
N GLU A 166 -3.48 3.71 7.27
CA GLU A 166 -3.11 4.46 6.07
C GLU A 166 -3.19 5.97 6.22
N LYS A 167 -4.28 6.47 6.81
CA LYS A 167 -4.41 7.90 7.13
C LYS A 167 -3.30 8.34 8.09
N ALA A 168 -2.89 7.46 9.01
CA ALA A 168 -1.74 7.70 9.87
C ALA A 168 -0.41 7.67 9.10
N ALA A 169 -0.23 6.73 8.17
CA ALA A 169 0.95 6.63 7.31
C ALA A 169 1.08 7.85 6.37
N GLN A 170 0.02 8.30 5.72
CA GLN A 170 0.00 9.50 4.89
C GLN A 170 0.36 10.76 5.69
N LYS A 171 -0.16 10.87 6.92
CA LYS A 171 0.22 11.97 7.84
C LYS A 171 1.68 11.90 8.26
N LEU A 172 2.22 10.70 8.42
CA LEU A 172 3.63 10.49 8.76
C LEU A 172 4.54 10.80 7.58
N TYR A 173 4.18 10.37 6.37
CA TYR A 173 4.93 10.63 5.13
C TYR A 173 5.23 12.12 4.93
N LYS A 174 4.23 12.99 5.14
CA LYS A 174 4.39 14.46 5.06
C LYS A 174 5.41 15.04 6.06
N LYS A 175 5.75 14.28 7.10
CA LYS A 175 6.71 14.66 8.16
C LYS A 175 8.04 13.92 8.02
N CYS A 176 8.14 12.96 7.11
CA CYS A 176 9.37 12.22 6.89
C CYS A 176 10.42 13.14 6.25
N PRO A 177 11.65 13.18 6.79
CA PRO A 177 12.72 13.95 6.18
C PRO A 177 13.11 13.33 4.83
N PRO A 178 13.44 14.14 3.82
CA PRO A 178 13.83 13.63 2.51
C PRO A 178 15.11 12.81 2.63
N HIS A 179 15.18 11.67 1.93
CA HIS A 179 16.29 10.72 1.96
C HIS A 179 17.68 11.37 1.79
N LYS A 180 17.79 12.43 0.97
CA LYS A 180 19.05 13.16 0.73
C LYS A 180 19.64 13.80 2.00
N ARG A 181 18.79 14.12 2.98
CA ARG A 181 19.17 14.73 4.26
C ARG A 181 19.42 13.69 5.37
N VAL A 182 19.24 12.40 5.07
CA VAL A 182 19.38 11.32 6.05
C VAL A 182 20.73 10.62 5.85
N ARG A 183 21.65 10.80 6.81
CA ARG A 183 22.97 10.15 6.81
C ARG A 183 22.78 8.63 6.80
N GLY A 184 23.44 7.95 5.85
CA GLY A 184 23.36 6.48 5.71
C GLY A 184 22.13 5.94 4.98
N GLN A 185 21.17 6.80 4.59
CA GLN A 185 19.95 6.41 3.85
C GLN A 185 19.79 7.18 2.53
N LYS A 186 20.90 7.56 1.87
CA LYS A 186 20.87 8.29 0.59
C LYS A 186 20.14 7.53 -0.52
N LYS A 187 20.06 6.19 -0.42
CA LYS A 187 19.31 5.33 -1.34
C LYS A 187 17.82 5.21 -1.01
N GLY A 188 17.34 5.87 0.06
CA GLY A 188 15.97 5.78 0.55
C GLY A 188 15.82 4.79 1.72
N TYR A 189 14.67 4.85 2.39
CA TYR A 189 14.33 4.03 3.55
C TYR A 189 12.82 3.74 3.59
N MET A 190 12.43 2.61 4.20
CA MET A 190 11.04 2.29 4.48
C MET A 190 10.58 2.93 5.80
N VAL A 191 9.31 3.28 5.87
CA VAL A 191 8.65 3.79 7.08
C VAL A 191 7.37 3.00 7.28
N GLY A 192 7.08 2.59 8.51
CA GLY A 192 5.88 1.84 8.86
C GLY A 192 5.06 2.49 9.96
N VAL A 193 3.75 2.32 9.87
CA VAL A 193 2.78 2.65 10.92
C VAL A 193 2.00 1.40 11.29
N LEU A 194 2.03 1.03 12.57
CA LEU A 194 1.24 -0.08 13.12
C LEU A 194 0.14 0.47 14.01
N ARG A 195 -1.11 0.11 13.69
CA ARG A 195 -2.27 0.40 14.53
C ARG A 195 -2.49 -0.76 15.49
N CYS A 196 -2.54 -0.43 16.77
CA CYS A 196 -2.86 -1.35 17.83
C CYS A 196 -4.03 -0.84 18.69
N ARG A 197 -4.54 -1.72 19.55
CA ARG A 197 -5.50 -1.40 20.60
C ARG A 197 -4.88 -1.75 21.96
N HIS A 198 -4.93 -0.82 22.89
CA HIS A 198 -4.51 -1.09 24.27
C HIS A 198 -5.55 -2.01 24.93
N PRO A 199 -5.17 -3.17 25.50
CA PRO A 199 -6.13 -4.16 25.97
C PRO A 199 -7.01 -3.65 27.11
N GLN A 200 -6.42 -2.96 28.09
CA GLN A 200 -7.15 -2.44 29.26
C GLN A 200 -8.02 -1.21 28.94
N SER A 201 -7.42 -0.16 28.36
CA SER A 201 -8.14 1.10 28.08
C SER A 201 -8.95 1.10 26.79
N GLY A 202 -8.79 0.11 25.92
CA GLY A 202 -9.43 0.04 24.59
C GLY A 202 -8.96 1.12 23.59
N ARG A 203 -8.04 2.00 23.99
CA ARG A 203 -7.58 3.13 23.17
C ARG A 203 -6.79 2.65 21.96
N THR A 204 -6.94 3.35 20.83
CA THR A 204 -6.11 3.12 19.64
C THR A 204 -4.73 3.72 19.85
N VAL A 205 -3.69 2.93 19.59
CA VAL A 205 -2.28 3.33 19.67
C VAL A 205 -1.66 3.17 18.29
N PHE A 206 -0.88 4.16 17.84
CA PHE A 206 -0.14 4.09 16.58
C PHE A 206 1.35 4.05 16.86
N LEU A 207 2.00 2.94 16.50
CA LEU A 207 3.45 2.82 16.52
C LEU A 207 4.02 3.28 15.18
N GLN A 208 5.19 3.91 15.20
CA GLN A 208 5.81 4.50 13.99
C GLN A 208 7.31 4.22 13.99
N MET A 209 7.81 3.52 12.96
CA MET A 209 9.22 3.14 12.84
C MET A 209 9.73 3.31 11.41
N HIS A 210 11.05 3.35 11.24
CA HIS A 210 11.71 3.39 9.94
C HIS A 210 12.71 2.23 9.82
N SER A 211 13.04 1.86 8.59
CA SER A 211 14.11 0.90 8.30
C SER A 211 15.49 1.52 8.50
N GLY A 212 16.50 0.66 8.57
CA GLY A 212 17.89 1.05 8.76
C GLY A 212 18.31 1.11 10.23
N PRO A 213 19.63 1.12 10.49
CA PRO A 213 20.18 1.03 11.83
C PRO A 213 20.29 2.39 12.53
N THR A 214 20.37 3.48 11.78
CA THR A 214 20.63 4.82 12.30
C THR A 214 19.34 5.59 12.53
N GLU A 215 19.27 6.35 13.62
CA GLU A 215 18.18 7.31 13.83
C GLU A 215 18.14 8.32 12.69
N ILE A 216 16.93 8.68 12.28
CA ILE A 216 16.69 9.64 11.22
C ILE A 216 16.37 10.99 11.87
N PRO A 217 17.24 12.02 11.75
CA PRO A 217 16.98 13.34 12.32
C PRO A 217 15.63 13.91 11.85
N GLY A 218 14.77 14.31 12.79
CA GLY A 218 13.42 14.80 12.49
C GLY A 218 12.34 13.72 12.38
N PHE A 219 12.71 12.44 12.26
CA PHE A 219 11.74 11.34 12.39
C PHE A 219 11.49 11.03 13.88
N ILE A 220 10.25 11.19 14.32
CA ILE A 220 9.87 10.90 15.71
C ILE A 220 9.30 9.49 15.78
N LYS A 221 10.11 8.54 16.27
CA LYS A 221 9.61 7.20 16.64
C LYS A 221 8.55 7.34 17.73
N LYS A 222 7.48 6.56 17.64
CA LYS A 222 6.41 6.54 18.64
C LYS A 222 6.07 5.11 19.04
N PRO A 223 6.05 4.78 20.34
CA PRO A 223 6.67 5.52 21.45
C PRO A 223 8.21 5.58 21.29
N LYS A 224 8.89 6.40 22.09
CA LYS A 224 10.36 6.34 22.21
C LYS A 224 10.72 5.00 22.85
N LEU A 225 11.64 4.25 22.24
CA LEU A 225 11.94 2.88 22.64
C LEU A 225 13.24 2.82 23.45
N PRO A 226 13.24 2.18 24.63
CA PRO A 226 14.46 1.80 25.33
C PRO A 226 14.88 0.36 24.96
N GLY A 227 16.08 0.20 24.40
CA GLY A 227 16.77 -1.09 24.32
C GLY A 227 16.62 -1.90 23.02
N PRO A 228 17.37 -3.01 22.89
CA PRO A 228 17.40 -3.85 21.70
C PRO A 228 16.06 -4.57 21.45
N ILE A 229 15.82 -4.94 20.19
CA ILE A 229 14.62 -5.68 19.78
C ILE A 229 14.73 -7.11 20.31
N GLU A 230 13.74 -7.53 21.09
CA GLU A 230 13.58 -8.94 21.48
C GLU A 230 12.57 -9.58 20.53
N LEU A 231 12.93 -10.73 19.97
CA LEU A 231 12.08 -11.44 19.02
C LEU A 231 11.25 -12.47 19.77
N ARG A 232 9.97 -12.13 19.95
CA ARG A 232 8.96 -13.01 20.50
C ARG A 232 7.74 -13.01 19.60
N SER A 233 7.08 -14.16 19.49
CA SER A 233 5.77 -14.23 18.87
C SER A 233 4.73 -13.49 19.71
N ARG A 234 3.60 -13.15 19.11
CA ARG A 234 2.44 -12.60 19.82
C ARG A 234 1.95 -13.52 20.95
N GLY A 235 2.10 -14.82 20.81
CA GLY A 235 1.82 -15.82 21.86
C GLY A 235 2.94 -15.98 22.91
N GLY A 236 4.02 -15.19 22.85
CA GLY A 236 5.07 -15.15 23.86
C GLY A 236 6.28 -16.06 23.61
N GLN A 237 6.26 -16.87 22.55
CA GLN A 237 7.32 -17.82 22.21
C GLN A 237 8.60 -17.08 21.79
N LYS A 238 9.76 -17.49 22.31
CA LYS A 238 11.05 -16.89 21.92
C LYS A 238 11.39 -17.31 20.50
N ILE A 239 11.88 -16.37 19.69
CA ILE A 239 12.31 -16.63 18.32
C ILE A 239 13.83 -16.47 18.25
N GLN A 240 14.50 -17.54 17.83
CA GLN A 240 15.91 -17.53 17.46
C GLN A 240 16.02 -17.60 15.94
N LEU A 241 17.02 -16.95 15.37
CA LEU A 241 17.23 -16.92 13.94
C LEU A 241 18.53 -17.63 13.59
N GLU A 242 18.46 -18.46 12.55
CA GLU A 242 19.62 -19.05 11.94
C GLU A 242 19.70 -18.57 10.50
N ARG A 243 20.82 -17.94 10.14
CA ARG A 243 21.01 -17.35 8.82
C ARG A 243 22.06 -18.14 8.06
N SER A 244 21.68 -18.64 6.89
CA SER A 244 22.64 -19.31 6.02
C SER A 244 23.59 -18.30 5.35
N PRO A 245 24.83 -18.70 5.01
CA PRO A 245 25.81 -17.80 4.38
C PRO A 245 25.35 -17.20 3.05
N ASP A 246 24.53 -17.93 2.30
CA ASP A 246 23.98 -17.57 0.99
C ASP A 246 22.66 -16.77 1.07
N PHE A 247 22.10 -16.55 2.26
CA PHE A 247 20.85 -15.81 2.40
C PHE A 247 21.01 -14.32 2.11
N ASN A 248 20.39 -13.87 1.02
CA ASN A 248 20.38 -12.47 0.59
C ASN A 248 19.13 -11.72 1.11
N GLY A 249 19.20 -11.21 2.34
CA GLY A 249 18.15 -10.38 2.93
C GLY A 249 18.68 -9.40 3.99
N PRO A 250 17.95 -8.31 4.30
CA PRO A 250 18.37 -7.37 5.33
C PRO A 250 18.59 -8.04 6.69
N PRO A 251 19.52 -7.55 7.55
CA PRO A 251 19.70 -8.11 8.88
C PRO A 251 18.46 -7.90 9.74
N VAL A 252 18.30 -8.73 10.77
CA VAL A 252 17.13 -8.62 11.64
C VAL A 252 17.20 -7.35 12.49
N GLY A 253 16.04 -6.74 12.72
CA GLY A 253 15.93 -5.45 13.38
C GLY A 253 16.21 -4.27 12.45
N SER A 254 16.48 -4.51 11.15
CA SER A 254 16.67 -3.42 10.18
C SER A 254 15.39 -2.96 9.50
N CYS A 255 14.31 -3.74 9.52
CA CYS A 255 13.05 -3.41 8.85
C CYS A 255 12.05 -2.75 9.81
N ALA A 256 11.22 -1.84 9.31
CA ALA A 256 10.22 -1.15 10.12
C ALA A 256 9.15 -2.13 10.64
N ALA A 257 8.65 -3.04 9.79
CA ALA A 257 7.70 -4.10 10.20
C ALA A 257 8.19 -4.93 11.39
N GLN A 258 9.45 -5.40 11.36
CA GLN A 258 10.04 -6.19 12.45
C GLN A 258 10.04 -5.39 13.76
N LYS A 259 10.52 -4.15 13.71
CA LYS A 259 10.52 -3.23 14.86
C LYS A 259 9.10 -3.04 15.38
N LEU A 260 8.14 -2.73 14.51
CA LEU A 260 6.77 -2.43 14.90
C LEU A 260 6.09 -3.60 15.61
N VAL A 261 6.16 -4.80 15.03
CA VAL A 261 5.48 -5.99 15.58
C VAL A 261 6.13 -6.42 16.89
N SER A 262 7.46 -6.46 16.96
CA SER A 262 8.17 -6.79 18.21
C SER A 262 7.82 -5.82 19.33
N GLU A 263 7.77 -4.52 19.04
CA GLU A 263 7.47 -3.51 20.06
C GLU A 263 6.00 -3.52 20.49
N ALA A 264 5.06 -3.79 19.58
CA ALA A 264 3.67 -4.03 19.98
C ALA A 264 3.55 -5.22 20.94
N GLY A 265 4.30 -6.30 20.67
CA GLY A 265 4.37 -7.48 21.56
C GLY A 265 4.90 -7.13 22.95
N LYS A 266 6.03 -6.42 23.03
CA LYS A 266 6.61 -5.96 24.31
C LYS A 266 5.64 -5.09 25.12
N LEU A 267 4.89 -4.23 24.45
CA LEU A 267 3.91 -3.34 25.08
C LEU A 267 2.56 -4.03 25.40
N GLY A 268 2.42 -5.31 25.08
CA GLY A 268 1.16 -6.05 25.26
C GLY A 268 0.00 -5.48 24.45
N LEU A 269 0.29 -4.82 23.32
CA LEU A 269 -0.71 -4.16 22.50
C LEU A 269 -1.35 -5.15 21.52
N GLU A 270 -2.67 -5.05 21.36
CA GLU A 270 -3.38 -5.86 20.38
C GLU A 270 -3.19 -5.28 18.97
N ILE A 271 -2.42 -5.95 18.13
CA ILE A 271 -2.15 -5.54 16.74
C ILE A 271 -3.45 -5.61 15.91
N LYS A 272 -3.71 -4.57 15.10
CA LYS A 272 -4.92 -4.49 14.26
C LYS A 272 -4.64 -4.29 12.78
N SER A 273 -3.72 -3.41 12.41
CA SER A 273 -3.38 -3.15 11.00
C SER A 273 -2.00 -2.51 10.85
N MET A 274 -1.36 -2.68 9.69
CA MET A 274 -0.06 -2.06 9.39
C MET A 274 -0.03 -1.48 7.98
N THR A 275 0.71 -0.38 7.83
CA THR A 275 0.97 0.26 6.55
C THR A 275 2.42 0.70 6.51
N GLU A 276 3.20 0.28 5.51
CA GLU A 276 4.55 0.81 5.26
C GLU A 276 4.69 1.48 3.90
N PHE A 277 5.54 2.48 3.77
CA PHE A 277 5.82 3.18 2.52
C PHE A 277 7.31 3.47 2.37
N TRP A 278 7.75 3.64 1.12
CA TRP A 278 9.10 4.04 0.78
C TRP A 278 9.27 5.56 0.83
N VAL A 279 10.38 6.03 1.39
CA VAL A 279 10.84 7.42 1.32
C VAL A 279 12.20 7.42 0.65
N GLY A 280 12.27 7.82 -0.61
CA GLY A 280 13.47 7.61 -1.40
C GLY A 280 13.33 7.93 -2.88
N PRO A 281 14.45 7.94 -3.61
CA PRO A 281 14.40 8.07 -5.05
C PRO A 281 13.78 6.81 -5.65
N THR A 282 13.41 6.92 -6.93
CA THR A 282 13.14 5.72 -7.72
C THR A 282 14.43 4.90 -7.86
N ASN A 283 14.36 3.58 -7.72
CA ASN A 283 15.54 2.71 -7.77
C ASN A 283 15.36 1.51 -8.71
N GLU A 284 16.45 0.75 -8.92
CA GLU A 284 16.50 -0.42 -9.80
C GLU A 284 15.55 -1.55 -9.38
N GLU A 285 15.18 -1.62 -8.10
CA GLU A 285 14.17 -2.55 -7.57
C GLU A 285 12.73 -2.09 -7.87
N GLY A 286 12.54 -1.03 -8.65
CA GLY A 286 11.23 -0.46 -8.99
C GLY A 286 10.59 0.31 -7.83
N ARG A 287 11.34 0.65 -6.77
CA ARG A 287 10.82 1.49 -5.70
C ARG A 287 10.55 2.89 -6.20
N ARG A 288 9.55 3.56 -5.63
CA ARG A 288 9.06 4.90 -5.96
C ARG A 288 8.60 5.55 -4.67
N ASP A 289 8.88 6.84 -4.54
CA ASP A 289 8.57 7.59 -3.32
C ASP A 289 7.09 7.50 -2.95
N GLY A 290 6.79 7.32 -1.66
CA GLY A 290 5.43 7.24 -1.12
C GLY A 290 4.67 5.93 -1.37
N HIS A 291 5.28 4.94 -2.02
CA HIS A 291 4.60 3.68 -2.38
C HIS A 291 4.88 2.52 -1.41
N HIS A 292 3.97 1.56 -1.38
CA HIS A 292 4.08 0.29 -0.65
C HIS A 292 4.90 -0.74 -1.45
N TYR A 293 5.58 -1.65 -0.76
CA TYR A 293 6.40 -2.71 -1.36
C TYR A 293 6.22 -4.03 -0.63
N GLU A 294 6.52 -5.13 -1.32
CA GLU A 294 6.56 -6.46 -0.70
C GLU A 294 7.53 -6.53 0.47
N SER A 295 7.25 -7.45 1.39
CA SER A 295 8.17 -7.87 2.42
C SER A 295 9.54 -8.20 1.81
N CYS A 296 10.63 -7.73 2.43
CA CYS A 296 11.96 -8.22 2.08
C CYS A 296 12.10 -9.72 2.45
N PRO A 297 13.07 -10.45 1.88
CA PRO A 297 13.24 -11.89 2.15
C PRO A 297 13.25 -12.25 3.64
N THR A 298 13.89 -11.41 4.47
CA THR A 298 13.93 -11.60 5.93
C THR A 298 12.54 -11.44 6.57
N CYS A 299 11.77 -10.43 6.16
CA CYS A 299 10.42 -10.20 6.68
C CYS A 299 9.45 -11.31 6.26
N LYS A 300 9.60 -11.85 5.04
CA LYS A 300 8.77 -12.96 4.55
C LYS A 300 8.82 -14.17 5.50
N LYS A 301 10.00 -14.48 6.04
CA LYS A 301 10.22 -15.57 7.01
C LYS A 301 9.85 -15.20 8.45
N LEU A 302 10.25 -14.00 8.90
CA LEU A 302 10.19 -13.64 10.32
C LEU A 302 8.83 -13.07 10.76
N VAL A 303 8.16 -12.27 9.93
CA VAL A 303 6.90 -11.62 10.32
C VAL A 303 5.77 -12.62 10.61
N PRO A 304 5.59 -13.74 9.85
CA PRO A 304 4.64 -14.78 10.23
C PRO A 304 4.90 -15.35 11.64
N ALA A 305 6.17 -15.55 12.01
CA ALA A 305 6.53 -16.03 13.34
C ALA A 305 6.20 -15.00 14.43
N LEU A 306 6.55 -13.72 14.20
CA LEU A 306 6.27 -12.63 15.14
C LEU A 306 4.76 -12.46 15.40
N LEU A 307 3.92 -12.67 14.37
CA LEU A 307 2.47 -12.52 14.48
C LEU A 307 1.74 -13.75 15.03
N CYS A 308 2.43 -14.87 15.21
CA CYS A 308 1.82 -16.12 15.66
C CYS A 308 1.18 -15.97 17.05
N PRO A 309 -0.14 -16.21 17.19
CA PRO A 309 -0.84 -16.08 18.46
C PRO A 309 -0.74 -17.33 19.34
N GLN A 310 -0.17 -18.44 18.84
CA GLN A 310 -0.10 -19.68 19.60
C GLN A 310 0.74 -19.48 20.87
N PRO A 311 0.19 -19.79 22.05
CA PRO A 311 0.92 -19.70 23.31
C PRO A 311 2.06 -20.71 23.28
N GLY A 312 3.30 -20.22 23.38
CA GLY A 312 4.48 -21.06 23.33
C GLY A 312 5.36 -20.86 24.55
N ASN A 313 5.78 -21.95 25.15
CA ASN A 313 6.64 -22.03 26.33
C ASN A 313 8.08 -22.47 25.98
N GLY A 314 8.56 -22.12 24.78
CA GLY A 314 9.87 -22.54 24.28
C GLY A 314 10.53 -21.53 23.34
N THR A 315 11.52 -22.02 22.58
CA THR A 315 12.22 -21.27 21.54
C THR A 315 11.97 -21.93 20.18
N THR A 316 11.56 -21.15 19.18
CA THR A 316 11.51 -21.59 17.77
C THR A 316 12.69 -21.02 17.02
N VAL A 317 13.35 -21.87 16.24
CA VAL A 317 14.36 -21.45 15.26
C VAL A 317 13.65 -21.10 13.96
N VAL A 318 13.88 -19.89 13.47
CA VAL A 318 13.45 -19.42 12.15
C VAL A 318 14.67 -19.42 11.24
N GLU A 319 14.67 -20.32 10.27
CA GLU A 319 15.75 -20.43 9.30
C GLU A 319 15.59 -19.40 8.17
N LEU A 320 16.62 -18.59 7.98
CA LEU A 320 16.78 -17.70 6.84
C LEU A 320 17.73 -18.38 5.85
N LYS A 321 17.17 -19.18 4.94
CA LYS A 321 17.89 -19.89 3.89
C LYS A 321 17.49 -19.36 2.51
N ALA A 322 18.41 -19.40 1.55
CA ALA A 322 18.06 -19.16 0.15
C ALA A 322 17.05 -20.22 -0.32
N HIS A 323 16.15 -19.82 -1.22
CA HIS A 323 15.20 -20.72 -1.87
C HIS A 323 15.82 -21.32 -3.12
#